data_AF-A0A3D4T8L8-F1
#
_entry.id   AF-A0A3D4T8L8-F1
#
_cell.length_a   1.000
_cell.length_b   1.000
_cell.length_c   1.000
_cell.angle_alpha   90.00
_cell.angle_beta   90.00
_cell.angle_gamma   90.00
#
_symmetry.space_group_name_H-M   'P 1'
#
loop_
_entity.id
_entity.type
_entity.pdbx_description
1 polymer ?
#
loop_
_entity_poly.entity_id
_entity_poly.type
_entity_poly.pdbx_seq_one_letter_code
_entity_poly.pdbx_strand_id
1 'polypeptide(L)'
;MKRRDFLRQALPAGIVLPSLINGFTVKAFGADNPLMQALLMPTTETDHVLVIIQLNGGNDGLNMVIPLEYFPEYRNARANIFIPEQKVLRLANHDKIGLHPSMTGLHQLYQ
;
A
#
# COMPACT_ATOMS: atom_id res chain seq x y z
N MET A 1 -43.11 -13.38 17.67
CA MET A 1 -41.74 -12.80 17.70
C MET A 1 -41.12 -12.92 16.31
N LYS A 2 -40.46 -11.87 15.80
CA LYS A 2 -39.77 -11.94 14.48
C LYS A 2 -38.37 -12.54 14.68
N ARG A 3 -37.99 -13.52 13.86
CA ARG A 3 -36.67 -14.19 13.89
C ARG A 3 -35.49 -13.20 13.88
N ARG A 4 -35.63 -12.11 13.14
CA ARG A 4 -34.63 -11.04 13.07
C ARG A 4 -34.42 -10.32 14.41
N ASP A 5 -35.50 -10.09 15.14
CA ASP A 5 -35.45 -9.39 16.43
C ASP A 5 -34.89 -10.32 17.51
N PHE A 6 -35.23 -11.62 17.44
CA PHE A 6 -34.63 -12.66 18.29
C PHE A 6 -33.12 -12.78 18.09
N LEU A 7 -32.62 -12.84 16.85
CA LEU A 7 -31.17 -12.96 16.60
C LEU A 7 -30.40 -11.70 17.03
N ARG A 8 -30.99 -10.50 16.87
CA ARG A 8 -30.39 -9.26 17.37
C ARG A 8 -30.33 -9.20 18.90
N GLN A 9 -31.29 -9.78 19.59
CA GLN A 9 -31.35 -9.78 21.06
C GLN A 9 -30.62 -10.97 21.71
N ALA A 10 -30.51 -12.10 20.99
CA ALA A 10 -29.90 -13.33 21.50
C ALA A 10 -28.38 -13.37 21.37
N LEU A 11 -27.80 -12.74 20.33
CA LEU A 11 -26.34 -12.69 20.17
C LEU A 11 -25.61 -11.95 21.31
N PRO A 12 -26.11 -10.80 21.82
CA PRO A 12 -25.52 -10.15 22.98
C PRO A 12 -25.73 -10.91 24.29
N ALA A 13 -26.77 -11.73 24.42
CA ALA A 13 -27.09 -12.43 25.66
C ALA A 13 -26.31 -13.75 25.85
N GLY A 14 -25.86 -14.38 24.75
CA GLY A 14 -25.11 -15.64 24.78
C GLY A 14 -23.61 -15.50 25.11
N ILE A 15 -23.05 -14.28 25.02
CA ILE A 15 -21.64 -13.97 25.30
C ILE A 15 -21.55 -13.02 26.50
N VAL A 16 -22.33 -13.28 27.56
CA VAL A 16 -22.21 -12.60 28.85
C VAL A 16 -21.77 -13.63 29.90
N LEU A 17 -20.61 -14.24 29.66
CA LEU A 17 -19.79 -14.66 30.79
C LEU A 17 -19.04 -13.39 31.21
N PRO A 18 -19.24 -12.84 32.42
CA PRO A 18 -18.39 -11.78 32.92
C PRO A 18 -16.96 -12.32 33.00
N SER A 19 -16.16 -12.02 31.98
CA SER A 19 -14.75 -12.38 31.97
C SER A 19 -14.03 -11.46 32.95
N LEU A 20 -13.30 -12.07 33.89
CA LEU A 20 -12.39 -11.35 34.77
C LEU A 20 -11.17 -10.94 33.94
N ILE A 21 -11.20 -9.72 33.38
CA ILE A 21 -10.01 -9.15 32.75
C ILE A 21 -9.18 -8.53 33.89
N ASN A 22 -8.06 -9.16 34.23
CA ASN A 22 -7.07 -8.62 35.17
C ASN A 22 -7.63 -8.24 36.57
N GLY A 23 -8.61 -9.00 37.09
CA GLY A 23 -9.17 -8.79 38.44
C GLY A 23 -10.29 -7.75 38.53
N PHE A 24 -10.70 -7.13 37.42
CA PHE A 24 -11.87 -6.24 37.36
C PHE A 24 -13.11 -7.00 36.86
N THR A 25 -14.24 -6.86 37.56
CA THR A 25 -15.53 -7.43 37.13
C THR A 25 -16.18 -6.52 36.10
N VAL A 26 -16.22 -6.95 34.85
CA VAL A 26 -16.91 -6.21 33.79
C VAL A 26 -18.38 -6.63 33.77
N LYS A 27 -19.27 -5.75 34.25
CA LYS A 27 -20.73 -5.95 34.14
C LYS A 27 -21.15 -5.67 32.70
N ALA A 28 -21.83 -6.61 32.06
CA ALA A 28 -22.32 -6.49 30.67
C ALA A 28 -23.49 -5.51 30.47
N PHE A 29 -23.84 -4.73 31.49
CA PHE A 29 -24.85 -3.69 31.38
C PHE A 29 -24.19 -2.40 30.89
N GLY A 30 -24.00 -2.30 29.57
CA GLY A 30 -23.45 -1.11 28.95
C GLY A 30 -22.99 -1.30 27.52
N ALA A 31 -23.82 -1.87 26.64
CA ALA A 31 -23.57 -1.91 25.19
C ALA A 31 -23.33 -0.50 24.60
N ASP A 32 -23.75 0.54 25.34
CA ASP A 32 -23.68 1.94 24.95
C ASP A 32 -22.50 2.68 25.61
N ASN A 33 -21.68 1.99 26.42
CA ASN A 33 -20.51 2.60 27.05
C ASN A 33 -19.33 2.61 26.05
N PRO A 34 -18.74 3.78 25.72
CA PRO A 34 -17.64 3.90 24.77
C PRO A 34 -16.44 2.99 25.07
N LEU A 35 -16.17 2.74 26.36
CA LEU A 35 -15.09 1.84 26.79
C LEU A 35 -15.40 0.38 26.45
N MET A 36 -16.65 -0.06 26.62
CA MET A 36 -17.07 -1.42 26.24
C MET A 36 -17.06 -1.58 24.71
N GLN A 37 -17.44 -0.53 23.99
CA GLN A 37 -17.35 -0.52 22.53
C GLN A 37 -15.91 -0.65 22.07
N ALA A 38 -14.97 0.10 22.66
CA ALA A 38 -13.55 0.00 22.35
C ALA A 38 -12.94 -1.38 22.69
N LEU A 39 -13.38 -2.03 23.76
CA LEU A 39 -12.94 -3.37 24.14
C LEU A 39 -13.53 -4.49 23.25
N LEU A 40 -14.70 -4.25 22.66
CA LEU A 40 -15.35 -5.17 21.72
C LEU A 40 -14.98 -4.91 20.26
N MET A 41 -14.26 -3.82 19.97
CA MET A 41 -13.70 -3.59 18.64
C MET A 41 -12.62 -4.64 18.38
N PRO A 42 -12.71 -5.43 17.29
CA PRO A 42 -11.68 -6.38 16.95
C PRO A 42 -10.35 -5.63 16.77
N THR A 43 -9.29 -6.11 17.42
CA THR A 43 -7.93 -5.65 17.11
C THR A 43 -7.65 -6.01 15.67
N THR A 44 -7.43 -5.02 14.82
CA THR A 44 -7.02 -5.26 13.43
C THR A 44 -5.59 -5.80 13.45
N GLU A 45 -5.42 -7.08 13.15
CA GLU A 45 -4.10 -7.71 12.95
C GLU A 45 -3.39 -7.02 11.78
N THR A 46 -2.36 -6.22 12.07
CA THR A 46 -1.60 -5.46 11.07
C THR A 46 -0.32 -6.17 10.62
N ASP A 47 -0.09 -7.42 11.02
CA ASP A 47 1.17 -8.14 10.76
C ASP A 47 1.39 -8.46 9.26
N HIS A 48 0.31 -8.68 8.50
CA HIS A 48 0.38 -8.98 7.06
C HIS A 48 -0.54 -8.07 6.26
N VAL A 49 0.04 -7.02 5.67
CA VAL A 49 -0.68 -6.06 4.83
C VAL A 49 -0.31 -6.24 3.36
N LEU A 50 -1.29 -6.60 2.53
CA LEU A 50 -1.14 -6.60 1.08
C LEU A 50 -1.47 -5.21 0.53
N VAL A 51 -0.46 -4.51 0.01
CA VAL A 51 -0.66 -3.23 -0.68
C VAL A 51 -0.67 -3.47 -2.18
N ILE A 52 -1.82 -3.22 -2.82
CA ILE A 52 -1.97 -3.28 -4.28
C ILE A 52 -2.02 -1.87 -4.82
N ILE A 53 -1.09 -1.53 -5.70
CA ILE A 53 -1.07 -0.25 -6.42
C ILE A 53 -1.45 -0.53 -7.87
N GLN A 54 -2.64 -0.11 -8.27
CA GLN A 54 -3.07 -0.16 -9.66
C GLN A 54 -2.74 1.17 -10.34
N LEU A 55 -1.80 1.13 -11.28
CA LEU A 55 -1.48 2.26 -12.13
C LEU A 55 -2.25 2.12 -13.45
N ASN A 56 -3.04 3.13 -13.79
CA ASN A 56 -3.71 3.20 -15.07
C ASN A 56 -2.77 3.79 -16.13
N GLY A 57 -2.69 3.13 -17.29
CA GLY A 57 -1.82 3.54 -18.40
C GLY A 57 -0.72 2.53 -18.70
N GLY A 58 0.27 2.95 -19.48
CA GLY A 58 1.44 2.15 -19.84
C GLY A 58 2.72 2.80 -19.33
N ASN A 59 3.63 2.00 -18.80
CA ASN A 59 4.97 2.47 -18.48
C ASN A 59 5.75 2.71 -19.78
N ASP A 60 6.39 3.87 -19.88
CA ASP A 60 7.20 4.25 -21.02
C ASP A 60 8.62 3.69 -20.89
N GLY A 61 8.82 2.48 -21.40
CA GLY A 61 10.09 1.76 -21.29
C GLY A 61 11.30 2.54 -21.81
N LEU A 62 11.14 3.34 -22.87
CA LEU A 62 12.25 4.10 -23.48
C LEU A 62 12.65 5.34 -22.69
N ASN A 63 11.72 5.94 -21.92
CA ASN A 63 12.09 7.01 -21.00
C ASN A 63 12.50 6.46 -19.62
N MET A 64 12.12 5.22 -19.29
CA MET A 64 12.59 4.51 -18.10
C MET A 64 14.05 4.04 -18.26
N VAL A 65 14.35 3.34 -19.36
CA VAL A 65 15.69 2.85 -19.72
C VAL A 65 16.07 3.45 -21.08
N ILE A 66 16.90 4.47 -21.03
CA ILE A 66 17.27 5.30 -22.18
C ILE A 66 18.47 4.67 -22.89
N PRO A 67 18.37 4.35 -24.19
CA PRO A 67 19.48 3.80 -24.97
C PRO A 67 20.44 4.92 -25.38
N LEU A 68 21.54 5.09 -24.66
CA LEU A 68 22.56 6.12 -24.93
C LEU A 68 23.38 5.81 -26.20
N GLU A 69 23.56 4.53 -26.53
CA GLU A 69 24.22 4.11 -27.79
C GLU A 69 23.47 4.58 -29.05
N TYR A 70 22.14 4.72 -28.97
CA TYR A 70 21.26 5.14 -30.07
C TYR A 70 20.49 6.41 -29.72
N PHE A 71 21.16 7.33 -29.01
CA PHE A 71 20.51 8.54 -28.50
C PHE A 71 19.92 9.45 -29.62
N PRO A 72 20.58 9.63 -30.79
CA PRO A 72 19.99 10.38 -31.90
C PRO A 72 18.66 9.80 -32.38
N GLU A 73 18.56 8.47 -32.52
CA GLU A 73 17.36 7.75 -32.92
C GLU A 73 16.26 7.88 -31.86
N TYR A 74 16.62 7.70 -30.58
CA TYR A 74 15.72 7.91 -29.45
C TYR A 74 15.14 9.33 -29.46
N ARG A 75 15.98 10.35 -29.62
CA ARG A 75 15.56 11.77 -29.69
C ARG A 75 14.66 12.02 -30.88
N ASN A 76 15.02 11.52 -32.06
CA ASN A 76 14.25 11.74 -33.30
C ASN A 76 12.87 11.06 -33.23
N ALA A 77 12.81 9.82 -32.71
CA ALA A 77 11.56 9.09 -32.53
C ALA A 77 10.66 9.68 -31.44
N ARG A 78 11.22 10.51 -30.54
CA ARG A 78 10.55 11.03 -29.34
C ARG A 78 10.72 12.55 -29.19
N ALA A 79 10.71 13.30 -30.29
CA ALA A 79 11.05 14.72 -30.30
C ALA A 79 10.31 15.58 -29.24
N ASN A 80 9.10 15.19 -28.86
CA ASN A 80 8.27 15.90 -27.87
C ASN A 80 8.51 15.49 -26.42
N ILE A 81 9.11 14.32 -26.16
CA ILE A 81 9.17 13.70 -24.83
C ILE A 81 10.53 13.07 -24.49
N PHE A 82 11.55 13.28 -25.32
CA PHE A 82 12.88 12.78 -25.05
C PHE A 82 13.49 13.47 -23.82
N ILE A 83 14.32 12.74 -23.09
CA ILE A 83 15.06 13.25 -21.96
C ILE A 83 16.43 13.71 -22.45
N PRO A 84 16.85 14.97 -22.19
CA PRO A 84 18.19 15.44 -22.55
C PRO A 84 19.28 14.55 -21.95
N GLU A 85 20.29 14.21 -22.74
CA GLU A 85 21.33 13.25 -22.36
C GLU A 85 22.03 13.62 -21.04
N GLN A 86 22.22 14.92 -20.79
CA GLN A 86 22.87 15.44 -19.58
C GLN A 86 22.06 15.20 -18.30
N LYS A 87 20.75 14.92 -18.42
CA LYS A 87 19.88 14.61 -17.28
C LYS A 87 19.78 13.10 -17.02
N VAL A 88 20.25 12.27 -17.94
CA VAL A 88 20.13 10.81 -17.84
C VAL A 88 21.03 10.29 -16.73
N LEU A 89 20.49 9.41 -15.89
CA LEU A 89 21.27 8.74 -14.85
C LEU A 89 22.03 7.57 -15.48
N ARG A 90 23.30 7.80 -15.83
CA ARG A 90 24.18 6.76 -16.40
C ARG A 90 24.48 5.67 -15.38
N LEU A 91 24.42 4.40 -15.80
CA LEU A 91 24.65 3.25 -14.93
C LEU A 91 26.14 2.87 -14.93
N ALA A 92 26.67 2.47 -13.77
CA ALA A 92 28.05 2.03 -13.68
C ALA A 92 28.25 0.72 -14.46
N ASN A 93 29.36 0.63 -15.19
CA ASN A 93 29.70 -0.52 -16.05
C ASN A 93 28.69 -0.80 -17.17
N HIS A 94 27.76 0.12 -17.45
CA HIS A 94 26.70 -0.01 -18.46
C HIS A 94 26.52 1.29 -19.26
N ASP A 95 27.60 1.79 -19.87
CA ASP A 95 27.67 3.11 -20.50
C ASP A 95 26.73 3.32 -21.70
N LYS A 96 26.19 2.21 -22.23
CA LYS A 96 25.27 2.18 -23.38
C LYS A 96 23.83 2.54 -23.01
N ILE A 97 23.49 2.54 -21.72
CA ILE A 97 22.15 2.76 -21.22
C ILE A 97 22.16 3.68 -20.00
N GLY A 98 21.03 4.33 -19.74
CA GLY A 98 20.84 5.09 -18.52
C GLY A 98 19.37 5.09 -18.08
N LEU A 99 19.12 5.58 -16.87
CA LEU A 99 17.78 5.62 -16.29
C LEU A 99 17.18 7.02 -16.35
N HIS A 100 15.85 7.06 -16.24
CA HIS A 100 15.08 8.29 -16.04
C HIS A 100 15.65 9.11 -14.86
N PRO A 101 15.70 10.46 -14.94
CA PRO A 101 16.22 11.32 -13.87
C PRO A 101 15.58 11.10 -12.49
N SER A 102 14.29 10.74 -12.47
CA SER A 102 13.53 10.47 -11.24
C SER A 102 13.81 9.10 -10.61
N MET A 103 14.55 8.20 -11.29
CA MET A 103 14.81 6.84 -10.82
C MET A 103 16.09 6.75 -9.97
N THR A 104 16.36 7.76 -9.14
CA THR A 104 17.56 7.84 -8.30
C THR A 104 17.70 6.65 -7.36
N GLY A 105 16.59 6.16 -6.79
CA GLY A 105 16.60 4.98 -5.93
C GLY A 105 17.02 3.70 -6.66
N LEU A 106 16.58 3.52 -7.91
CA LEU A 106 17.02 2.38 -8.73
C LEU A 106 18.45 2.56 -9.20
N HIS A 107 18.83 3.77 -9.62
CA HIS A 107 20.20 4.11 -10.01
C HIS A 107 21.22 3.78 -8.92
N GLN A 108 20.87 4.01 -7.64
CA GLN A 108 21.70 3.67 -6.49
C GLN A 108 22.00 2.17 -6.36
N LEU A 109 21.09 1.29 -6.81
CA LEU A 109 21.31 -0.15 -6.77
C LEU A 109 22.33 -0.65 -7.82
N TYR A 110 22.66 0.20 -8.79
CA TYR A 110 23.53 -0.11 -9.94
C TYR A 110 24.72 0.86 -10.06
N GLN A 111 25.14 1.46 -8.94
CA GLN A 111 26.41 2.19 -8.85
C GLN A 111 27.58 1.24 -8.61
#